data_AF-A0A2V6L5M4-F1
#
_entry.id   AF-A0A2V6L5M4-F1
#
_cell.length_a   1.000
_cell.length_b   1.000
_cell.length_c   1.000
_cell.angle_alpha   90.00
_cell.angle_beta   90.00
_cell.angle_gamma   90.00
#
_symmetry.space_group_name_H-M   'P 1'
#
loop_
_entity.id
_entity.type
_entity.pdbx_description
1 polymer ?
#
loop_
_entity_poly.entity_id
_entity_poly.type
_entity_poly.pdbx_seq_one_letter_code
_entity_poly.pdbx_strand_id
1 'polypeptide(L)'
;MNQTTLVQIAERLEGLAGKLPEKIRRPVLRELIPLKQLFLQQRRPRFLFIGSSKRPMPEIIDVLFAPDSHEGMNVTLTPVHRWTEWTIPGHGTVSILDARDAGDSAETQIQDDLRREPADVVFFFDDGESNLNEPIGVPQGETKIIGLSLGSARRVTELEQALDAQPNVRDRLLTVVRITEKQSAETRRLMSLLAAELPNQAKIEMIRISRDRHAQLHVAQMLIKSTTAICAAIGAQPIPLADLPVLTTLQVLMVSGIMYISGRERSLRAATEFIAALGANVGVGMLLREGTRAMLKFFPGWGNVVCGMVAGAGTYAIGRAATTYFLEGASLKEAKQTYLKSRRKRSRHALPAHE
;
A
#
# COMPACT_ATOMS: atom_id res chain seq x y z
N MET A 1 3.61 10.89 11.64
CA MET A 1 4.44 11.80 10.81
C MET A 1 3.50 12.73 10.04
N ASN A 2 3.84 14.02 9.90
CA ASN A 2 2.96 14.99 9.25
C ASN A 2 3.18 15.02 7.73
N GLN A 3 2.10 15.20 6.97
CA GLN A 3 2.07 15.21 5.50
C GLN A 3 3.04 16.23 4.90
N THR A 4 3.24 17.37 5.57
CA THR A 4 4.17 18.45 5.18
C THR A 4 5.61 17.96 5.03
N THR A 5 6.09 17.08 5.92
CA THR A 5 7.45 16.54 5.84
C THR A 5 7.63 15.63 4.62
N LEU A 6 6.61 14.86 4.26
CA LEU A 6 6.63 14.00 3.08
C LEU A 6 6.66 14.81 1.78
N VAL A 7 5.85 15.87 1.72
CA VAL A 7 5.83 16.81 0.58
C VAL A 7 7.21 17.44 0.37
N GLN A 8 7.83 17.97 1.43
CA GLN A 8 9.16 18.57 1.35
C GLN A 8 10.24 17.58 0.87
N ILE A 9 10.17 16.32 1.32
CA ILE A 9 11.11 15.30 0.86
C ILE A 9 10.89 15.00 -0.62
N ALA A 10 9.63 14.88 -1.06
CA ALA A 10 9.32 14.65 -2.46
C ALA A 10 9.78 15.80 -3.36
N GLU A 11 9.53 17.04 -2.97
CA GLU A 11 9.99 18.23 -3.70
C GLU A 11 11.51 18.26 -3.83
N ARG A 12 12.24 17.91 -2.76
CA ARG A 12 13.71 17.78 -2.82
C ARG A 12 14.15 16.69 -3.78
N LEU A 13 13.49 15.53 -3.78
CA LEU A 13 13.78 14.43 -4.71
C LEU A 13 13.51 14.83 -6.16
N GLU A 14 12.43 15.55 -6.43
CA GLU A 14 12.10 16.07 -7.75
C GLU A 14 13.09 17.13 -8.22
N GLY A 15 13.46 18.08 -7.36
CA GLY A 15 14.45 19.10 -7.67
C GLY A 15 15.82 18.50 -8.01
N LEU A 16 16.20 17.41 -7.34
CA LEU A 16 17.44 16.69 -7.65
C LEU A 16 17.32 15.85 -8.91
N ALA A 17 16.21 15.16 -9.12
CA ALA A 17 15.95 14.45 -10.37
C ALA A 17 15.99 15.42 -11.56
N GLY A 18 15.49 16.65 -11.39
CA GLY A 18 15.55 17.72 -12.40
C GLY A 18 16.97 18.11 -12.82
N LYS A 19 17.96 17.97 -11.92
CA LYS A 19 19.39 18.23 -12.20
C LYS A 19 20.09 17.08 -12.94
N LEU A 20 19.44 15.92 -13.09
CA LEU A 20 20.02 14.78 -13.77
C LEU A 20 20.07 14.99 -15.30
N PRO A 21 21.08 14.43 -15.99
CA PRO A 21 21.12 14.38 -17.45
C PRO A 21 19.84 13.76 -18.04
N GLU A 22 19.38 14.24 -19.20
CA GLU A 22 18.07 13.87 -19.76
C GLU A 22 17.89 12.34 -19.93
N LYS A 23 18.97 11.65 -20.34
CA LYS A 23 18.99 10.19 -20.51
C LYS A 23 18.64 9.40 -19.24
N ILE A 24 18.82 9.98 -18.05
CA ILE A 24 18.64 9.31 -16.75
C ILE A 24 17.46 9.93 -15.97
N ARG A 25 17.17 11.21 -16.20
CA ARG A 25 16.06 11.92 -15.56
C ARG A 25 14.72 11.24 -15.75
N ARG A 26 14.35 10.87 -16.99
CA ARG A 26 13.04 10.23 -17.27
C ARG A 26 12.91 8.86 -16.58
N PRO A 27 13.89 7.94 -16.66
CA PRO A 27 13.87 6.70 -15.87
C PRO A 27 13.71 6.94 -14.36
N VAL A 28 14.50 7.84 -13.77
CA VAL A 28 14.45 8.12 -12.33
C VAL A 28 13.09 8.71 -11.91
N LEU A 29 12.54 9.65 -12.68
CA LEU A 29 11.22 10.21 -12.41
C LEU A 29 10.10 9.16 -12.51
N ARG A 30 10.21 8.18 -13.41
CA ARG A 30 9.26 7.05 -13.49
C ARG A 30 9.35 6.16 -12.26
N GLU A 31 10.56 5.89 -11.77
CA GLU A 31 10.77 5.11 -10.54
C GLU A 31 10.34 5.85 -9.26
N LEU A 32 10.13 7.17 -9.32
CA LEU A 32 9.57 7.92 -8.19
C LEU A 32 8.05 7.76 -8.06
N ILE A 33 7.35 7.25 -9.07
CA ILE A 33 5.87 7.11 -9.05
C ILE A 33 5.38 6.27 -7.86
N PRO A 34 5.91 5.06 -7.58
CA PRO A 34 5.47 4.27 -6.44
C PRO A 34 5.70 4.97 -5.09
N LEU A 35 6.78 5.75 -4.97
CA LEU A 35 7.08 6.54 -3.78
C LEU A 35 6.06 7.68 -3.62
N LYS A 36 5.75 8.42 -4.69
CA LYS A 36 4.71 9.47 -4.64
C LYS A 36 3.34 8.90 -4.28
N GLN A 37 2.97 7.75 -4.86
CA GLN A 37 1.71 7.08 -4.55
C GLN A 37 1.64 6.69 -3.07
N LEU A 38 2.73 6.14 -2.52
CA LEU A 38 2.78 5.71 -1.13
C LEU A 38 2.81 6.86 -0.11
N PHE A 39 3.47 7.97 -0.45
CA PHE A 39 3.76 9.04 0.51
C PHE A 39 2.91 10.29 0.35
N LEU A 40 2.44 10.61 -0.86
CA LEU A 40 1.78 11.89 -1.13
C LEU A 40 0.32 11.72 -1.54
N GLN A 41 0.04 10.67 -2.30
CA GLN A 41 -1.28 10.46 -2.90
C GLN A 41 -2.11 9.42 -2.16
N GLN A 42 -1.64 8.94 -1.00
CA GLN A 42 -2.39 7.96 -0.26
C GLN A 42 -3.66 8.60 0.32
N ARG A 43 -4.80 7.95 0.08
CA ARG A 43 -6.05 8.25 0.76
C ARG A 43 -6.68 6.97 1.29
N ARG A 44 -7.70 7.15 2.11
CA ARG A 44 -8.52 6.05 2.63
C ARG A 44 -9.37 5.48 1.48
N PRO A 45 -9.60 4.16 1.45
CA PRO A 45 -10.60 3.59 0.56
C PRO A 45 -11.98 4.08 0.99
N ARG A 46 -12.80 4.39 -0.01
CA ARG A 46 -14.17 4.88 0.13
C ARG A 46 -15.12 3.79 -0.33
N PHE A 47 -15.96 3.31 0.56
CA PHE A 47 -16.92 2.28 0.24
C PHE A 47 -18.34 2.79 0.40
N LEU A 48 -19.18 2.52 -0.60
CA LEU A 48 -20.60 2.79 -0.53
C LEU A 48 -21.33 1.49 -0.19
N PHE A 49 -22.16 1.50 0.85
CA PHE A 49 -22.96 0.34 1.24
C PHE A 49 -24.42 0.64 0.91
N ILE A 50 -25.06 -0.22 0.13
CA ILE A 50 -26.46 -0.11 -0.32
C ILE A 50 -27.17 -1.46 -0.14
N GLY A 51 -28.48 -1.49 -0.37
CA GLY A 51 -29.32 -2.68 -0.21
C GLY A 51 -29.98 -2.74 1.17
N SER A 52 -30.41 -3.94 1.57
CA SER A 52 -31.11 -4.19 2.84
C SER A 52 -30.22 -5.01 3.76
N SER A 53 -30.03 -4.53 4.98
CA SER A 53 -29.43 -5.37 6.03
C SER A 53 -29.72 -4.85 7.43
N LYS A 54 -30.37 -5.69 8.23
CA LYS A 54 -30.57 -5.45 9.67
C LYS A 54 -29.29 -5.51 10.51
N ARG A 55 -28.15 -5.94 9.95
CA ARG A 55 -26.89 -6.03 10.71
C ARG A 55 -26.36 -4.62 10.99
N PRO A 56 -26.06 -4.29 12.26
CA PRO A 56 -25.40 -3.04 12.61
C PRO A 56 -24.08 -2.86 11.87
N MET A 57 -23.77 -1.62 11.50
CA MET A 57 -22.53 -1.31 10.78
C MET A 57 -21.27 -1.78 11.51
N PRO A 58 -21.11 -1.59 12.85
CA PRO A 58 -19.94 -2.08 13.57
C PRO A 58 -19.68 -3.58 13.37
N GLU A 59 -20.75 -4.41 13.39
CA GLU A 59 -20.63 -5.85 13.19
C GLU A 59 -20.15 -6.19 11.76
N ILE A 60 -20.62 -5.45 10.76
CA ILE A 60 -20.18 -5.64 9.37
C ILE A 60 -18.71 -5.28 9.22
N ILE A 61 -18.27 -4.18 9.84
CA ILE A 61 -16.85 -3.77 9.84
C ILE A 61 -15.98 -4.83 10.51
N ASP A 62 -16.43 -5.37 11.64
CA ASP A 62 -15.72 -6.42 12.35
C ASP A 62 -15.57 -7.68 11.51
N VAL A 63 -16.63 -8.11 10.83
CA VAL A 63 -16.58 -9.31 9.99
C VAL A 63 -15.72 -9.11 8.73
N LEU A 64 -15.80 -7.93 8.10
CA LEU A 64 -15.07 -7.64 6.87
C LEU A 64 -13.59 -7.30 7.09
N PHE A 65 -13.30 -6.43 8.06
CA PHE A 65 -12.02 -5.75 8.16
C PHE A 65 -11.26 -5.99 9.47
N ALA A 66 -11.93 -6.41 10.54
CA ALA A 66 -11.31 -6.63 11.85
C ALA A 66 -11.57 -8.04 12.40
N PRO A 67 -11.29 -9.11 11.65
CA PRO A 67 -11.73 -10.44 12.06
C PRO A 67 -10.92 -11.00 13.24
N ASP A 68 -9.83 -10.33 13.65
CA ASP A 68 -9.01 -10.64 14.84
C ASP A 68 -9.31 -9.72 16.05
N SER A 69 -10.24 -8.75 15.93
CA SER A 69 -10.57 -7.84 17.04
C SER A 69 -11.45 -8.54 18.10
N HIS A 70 -11.06 -8.38 19.36
CA HIS A 70 -11.80 -8.89 20.54
C HIS A 70 -12.76 -7.84 21.15
N GLU A 71 -12.69 -6.58 20.71
CA GLU A 71 -13.56 -5.51 21.17
C GLU A 71 -14.73 -5.34 20.20
N GLY A 72 -15.84 -6.03 20.47
CA GLY A 72 -17.10 -5.76 19.79
C GLY A 72 -17.70 -4.48 20.32
N MET A 73 -17.72 -3.43 19.50
CA MET A 73 -18.42 -2.18 19.85
C MET A 73 -19.91 -2.36 19.55
N ASN A 74 -20.66 -2.88 20.51
CA ASN A 74 -22.12 -3.01 20.45
C ASN A 74 -22.78 -1.64 20.69
N VAL A 75 -22.63 -0.72 19.73
CA VAL A 75 -23.36 0.55 19.73
C VAL A 75 -24.21 0.60 18.46
N THR A 76 -25.52 0.53 18.62
CA THR A 76 -26.46 0.82 17.54
C THR A 76 -26.45 2.31 17.27
N LEU A 77 -25.70 2.73 16.26
CA LEU A 77 -25.71 4.11 15.78
C LEU A 77 -26.82 4.27 14.74
N THR A 78 -27.62 5.33 14.85
CA THR A 78 -28.56 5.71 13.81
C THR A 78 -27.80 5.99 12.51
N PRO A 79 -28.21 5.42 11.35
CA PRO A 79 -27.57 5.72 10.08
C PRO A 79 -27.64 7.22 9.78
N VAL A 80 -26.49 7.83 9.50
CA VAL A 80 -26.41 9.28 9.18
C VAL A 80 -26.30 9.50 7.66
N HIS A 81 -26.35 8.43 6.85
CA HIS A 81 -26.30 8.42 5.38
C HIS A 81 -25.24 9.36 4.76
N ARG A 82 -24.07 9.46 5.42
CA ARG A 82 -22.94 10.31 5.03
C ARG A 82 -21.62 9.57 5.20
N TRP A 83 -20.58 10.09 4.55
CA TRP A 83 -19.21 9.59 4.73
C TRP A 83 -18.80 9.63 6.21
N THR A 84 -18.50 8.45 6.76
CA THR A 84 -18.04 8.26 8.14
C THR A 84 -16.72 7.51 8.14
N GLU A 85 -15.80 7.93 8.99
CA GLU A 85 -14.49 7.30 9.13
C GLU A 85 -14.55 6.13 10.13
N TRP A 86 -14.07 4.97 9.70
CA TRP A 86 -13.96 3.77 10.53
C TRP A 86 -12.50 3.41 10.69
N THR A 87 -11.97 3.57 11.90
CA THR A 87 -10.59 3.21 12.23
C THR A 87 -10.55 1.78 12.71
N ILE A 88 -9.82 0.93 11.99
CA ILE A 88 -9.59 -0.47 12.32
C ILE A 88 -8.25 -0.54 13.07
N PRO A 89 -8.25 -0.87 14.37
CA PRO A 89 -7.06 -0.79 15.22
C PRO A 89 -5.87 -1.58 14.67
N GLY A 90 -4.74 -0.92 14.38
CA GLY A 90 -3.55 -1.58 13.84
C GLY A 90 -3.62 -2.02 12.37
N HIS A 91 -4.71 -1.69 11.67
CA HIS A 91 -4.95 -2.07 10.27
C HIS A 91 -5.07 -0.85 9.35
N GLY A 92 -5.77 0.21 9.78
CA GLY A 92 -5.92 1.42 8.97
C GLY A 92 -7.29 2.07 9.12
N THR A 93 -7.60 3.01 8.24
CA THR A 93 -8.90 3.70 8.25
C THR A 93 -9.58 3.56 6.91
N VAL A 94 -10.87 3.23 6.92
CA VAL A 94 -11.77 3.24 5.76
C VAL A 94 -12.78 4.36 5.90
N SER A 95 -13.25 4.90 4.78
CA SER A 95 -14.38 5.83 4.77
C SER A 95 -15.59 5.10 4.19
N ILE A 96 -16.71 5.15 4.89
CA ILE A 96 -17.91 4.43 4.49
C ILE A 96 -19.11 5.35 4.48
N LEU A 97 -19.85 5.31 3.39
CA LEU A 97 -21.18 5.90 3.27
C LEU A 97 -22.18 4.74 3.35
N ASP A 98 -22.93 4.70 4.45
CA ASP A 98 -23.97 3.70 4.66
C ASP A 98 -25.32 4.23 4.16
N ALA A 99 -25.70 3.82 2.96
CA ALA A 99 -26.96 4.14 2.29
C ALA A 99 -27.92 2.95 2.26
N ARG A 100 -27.69 1.92 3.09
CA ARG A 100 -28.64 0.83 3.27
C ARG A 100 -29.95 1.35 3.83
N ASP A 101 -31.06 0.83 3.33
CA ASP A 101 -32.42 1.20 3.75
C ASP A 101 -32.71 2.72 3.70
N ALA A 102 -31.94 3.48 2.92
CA ALA A 102 -32.12 4.92 2.77
C ALA A 102 -33.42 5.21 2.00
N GLY A 103 -34.34 5.94 2.62
CA GLY A 103 -35.53 6.43 1.94
C GLY A 103 -35.27 7.67 1.09
N ASP A 104 -36.26 8.07 0.28
CA ASP A 104 -36.20 9.19 -0.68
C ASP A 104 -35.64 10.49 -0.09
N SER A 105 -35.92 10.75 1.20
CA SER A 105 -35.44 11.95 1.91
C SER A 105 -33.91 12.08 2.00
N ALA A 106 -33.17 10.97 1.94
CA ALA A 106 -31.71 10.95 2.02
C ALA A 106 -31.03 10.90 0.65
N GLU A 107 -31.78 10.59 -0.42
CA GLU A 107 -31.23 10.33 -1.75
C GLU A 107 -30.44 11.53 -2.29
N THR A 108 -31.00 12.74 -2.18
CA THR A 108 -30.34 13.96 -2.69
C THR A 108 -29.00 14.20 -1.99
N GLN A 109 -28.95 14.03 -0.66
CA GLN A 109 -27.73 14.19 0.13
C GLN A 109 -26.68 13.14 -0.25
N ILE A 110 -27.08 11.88 -0.43
CA ILE A 110 -26.19 10.79 -0.83
C ILE A 110 -25.60 11.07 -2.22
N GLN A 111 -26.42 11.53 -3.17
CA GLN A 111 -25.95 11.87 -4.52
C GLN A 111 -24.96 13.05 -4.50
N ASP A 112 -25.21 14.07 -3.68
CA ASP A 112 -24.27 15.18 -3.50
C ASP A 112 -22.93 14.73 -2.90
N ASP A 113 -22.97 13.87 -1.89
CA ASP A 113 -21.76 13.32 -1.28
C ASP A 113 -20.97 12.43 -2.24
N LEU A 114 -21.64 11.61 -3.07
CA LEU A 114 -21.00 10.80 -4.11
C LEU A 114 -20.42 11.65 -5.25
N ARG A 115 -21.06 12.77 -5.61
CA ARG A 115 -20.52 13.72 -6.60
C ARG A 115 -19.23 14.38 -6.12
N ARG A 116 -19.16 14.74 -4.83
CA ARG A 116 -17.97 15.36 -4.23
C ARG A 116 -16.86 14.35 -3.99
N GLU A 117 -17.22 13.19 -3.46
CA GLU A 117 -16.31 12.12 -3.10
C GLU A 117 -16.84 10.79 -3.63
N PRO A 118 -16.42 10.36 -4.84
CA PRO A 118 -16.89 9.12 -5.42
C PRO A 118 -16.40 7.91 -4.61
N ALA A 119 -17.25 6.89 -4.54
CA ALA A 119 -16.90 5.60 -3.96
C ALA A 119 -15.92 4.83 -4.85
N ASP A 120 -15.00 4.11 -4.22
CA ASP A 120 -14.07 3.23 -4.90
C ASP A 120 -14.72 1.89 -5.27
N VAL A 121 -15.59 1.39 -4.39
CA VAL A 121 -16.35 0.15 -4.57
C VAL A 121 -17.73 0.33 -3.93
N VAL A 122 -18.74 -0.25 -4.55
CA VAL A 122 -20.10 -0.36 -4.02
C VAL A 122 -20.32 -1.77 -3.48
N PHE A 123 -20.78 -1.88 -2.24
CA PHE A 123 -21.23 -3.12 -1.63
C PHE A 123 -22.75 -3.16 -1.61
N PHE A 124 -23.33 -4.17 -2.26
CA PHE A 124 -24.76 -4.42 -2.23
C PHE A 124 -25.06 -5.51 -1.20
N PHE A 125 -25.78 -5.18 -0.13
CA PHE A 125 -26.15 -6.10 0.92
C PHE A 125 -27.53 -6.72 0.67
N ASP A 126 -27.60 -8.04 0.86
CA ASP A 126 -28.84 -8.80 0.95
C ASP A 126 -28.82 -9.65 2.22
N ASP A 127 -29.73 -9.36 3.15
CA ASP A 127 -29.94 -10.15 4.36
C ASP A 127 -30.94 -11.31 4.17
N GLY A 128 -31.44 -11.50 2.95
CA GLY A 128 -32.40 -12.54 2.58
C GLY A 128 -33.84 -12.04 2.48
N GLU A 129 -34.13 -10.82 2.93
CA GLU A 129 -35.46 -10.21 2.89
C GLU A 129 -35.70 -9.37 1.63
N SER A 130 -34.64 -9.07 0.85
CA SER A 130 -34.77 -8.20 -0.34
C SER A 130 -35.63 -8.86 -1.42
N ASN A 131 -36.49 -8.08 -2.08
CA ASN A 131 -37.20 -8.54 -3.27
C ASN A 131 -36.28 -8.47 -4.50
N LEU A 132 -35.59 -9.58 -4.80
CA LEU A 132 -34.64 -9.67 -5.92
C LEU A 132 -35.30 -9.65 -7.32
N ASN A 133 -36.64 -9.66 -7.39
CA ASN A 133 -37.36 -9.54 -8.66
C ASN A 133 -37.57 -8.08 -9.08
N GLU A 134 -37.36 -7.12 -8.18
CA GLU A 134 -37.45 -5.70 -8.49
C GLU A 134 -36.09 -5.14 -8.96
N PRO A 135 -36.08 -4.06 -9.76
CA PRO A 135 -34.86 -3.39 -10.15
C PRO A 135 -34.05 -2.97 -8.91
N ILE A 136 -32.76 -3.29 -8.91
CA ILE A 136 -31.90 -3.00 -7.77
C ILE A 136 -31.38 -1.56 -7.94
N GLY A 137 -31.69 -0.71 -6.97
CA GLY A 137 -31.23 0.67 -6.93
C GLY A 137 -29.71 0.75 -6.73
N VAL A 138 -28.96 0.82 -7.83
CA VAL A 138 -27.51 1.02 -7.80
C VAL A 138 -27.18 2.40 -8.41
N PRO A 139 -26.28 3.18 -7.80
CA PRO A 139 -25.83 4.43 -8.40
C PRO A 139 -25.27 4.23 -9.80
N GLN A 140 -25.58 5.19 -10.68
CA GLN A 140 -25.02 5.26 -12.02
C GLN A 140 -23.51 5.53 -11.97
N GLY A 141 -22.79 5.06 -12.99
CA GLY A 141 -21.34 5.24 -13.12
C GLY A 141 -20.61 3.93 -13.37
N GLU A 142 -19.28 3.97 -13.26
CA GLU A 142 -18.39 2.83 -13.57
C GLU A 142 -17.88 2.10 -12.32
N THR A 143 -18.24 2.58 -11.12
CA THR A 143 -17.75 2.01 -9.86
C THR A 143 -18.14 0.54 -9.75
N LYS A 144 -17.15 -0.31 -9.48
CA LYS A 144 -17.32 -1.75 -9.36
C LYS A 144 -18.19 -2.12 -8.16
N ILE A 145 -18.93 -3.23 -8.31
CA ILE A 145 -19.95 -3.67 -7.37
C ILE A 145 -19.56 -5.04 -6.82
N ILE A 146 -19.76 -5.23 -5.52
CA ILE A 146 -19.61 -6.51 -4.83
C ILE A 146 -20.92 -6.82 -4.13
N GLY A 147 -21.53 -7.96 -4.48
CA GLY A 147 -22.71 -8.46 -3.76
C GLY A 147 -22.30 -9.15 -2.47
N LEU A 148 -22.98 -8.84 -1.37
CA LEU A 148 -22.77 -9.44 -0.07
C LEU A 148 -24.07 -10.08 0.41
N SER A 149 -24.09 -11.41 0.43
CA SER A 149 -25.22 -12.18 0.93
C SER A 149 -24.94 -12.66 2.35
N LEU A 150 -25.83 -12.32 3.28
CA LEU A 150 -25.82 -12.82 4.66
C LEU A 150 -26.66 -14.12 4.80
N GLY A 151 -27.35 -14.54 3.73
CA GLY A 151 -28.24 -15.69 3.69
C GLY A 151 -27.56 -17.04 3.40
N SER A 152 -28.37 -18.01 2.96
CA SER A 152 -27.95 -19.37 2.58
C SER A 152 -27.14 -19.39 1.27
N ALA A 153 -26.47 -20.51 0.97
CA ALA A 153 -25.75 -20.67 -0.30
C ALA A 153 -26.69 -20.53 -1.52
N ARG A 154 -27.94 -20.99 -1.40
CA ARG A 154 -28.98 -20.77 -2.41
C ARG A 154 -29.23 -19.28 -2.62
N ARG A 155 -29.32 -18.51 -1.53
CA ARG A 155 -29.56 -17.07 -1.60
C ARG A 155 -28.44 -16.30 -2.28
N VAL A 156 -27.18 -16.73 -2.09
CA VAL A 156 -26.03 -16.20 -2.83
C VAL A 156 -26.22 -16.34 -4.34
N THR A 157 -26.70 -17.51 -4.79
CA THR A 157 -26.94 -17.78 -6.22
C THR A 157 -28.09 -16.94 -6.77
N GLU A 158 -29.18 -16.82 -5.99
CA GLU A 158 -30.32 -15.97 -6.35
C GLU A 158 -29.90 -14.49 -6.48
N LEU A 159 -29.10 -14.00 -5.54
CA LEU A 159 -28.56 -12.64 -5.57
C LEU A 159 -27.64 -12.42 -6.78
N GLU A 160 -26.76 -13.37 -7.07
CA GLU A 160 -25.86 -13.30 -8.22
C GLU A 160 -26.65 -13.24 -9.54
N GLN A 161 -27.67 -14.09 -9.69
CA GLN A 161 -28.55 -14.05 -10.86
C GLN A 161 -29.31 -12.73 -11.00
N ALA A 162 -29.82 -12.18 -9.89
CA ALA A 162 -30.55 -10.92 -9.90
C ALA A 162 -29.66 -9.72 -10.27
N LEU A 163 -28.42 -9.70 -9.76
CA LEU A 163 -27.43 -8.67 -10.11
C LEU A 163 -26.95 -8.81 -11.55
N ASP A 164 -26.72 -10.03 -12.05
CA ASP A 164 -26.28 -10.28 -13.43
C ASP A 164 -27.38 -10.02 -14.47
N ALA A 165 -28.66 -10.15 -14.09
CA ALA A 165 -29.79 -9.86 -14.96
C ALA A 165 -29.90 -8.36 -15.35
N GLN A 166 -29.28 -7.47 -14.58
CA GLN A 166 -29.33 -6.02 -14.79
C GLN A 166 -28.09 -5.54 -15.57
N PRO A 167 -28.22 -5.05 -16.82
CA PRO A 167 -27.06 -4.68 -17.64
C PRO A 167 -26.15 -3.62 -17.00
N ASN A 168 -26.75 -2.65 -16.31
CA ASN A 168 -26.05 -1.58 -15.57
C ASN A 168 -25.28 -2.06 -14.33
N VAL A 169 -25.51 -3.31 -13.90
CA VAL A 169 -24.85 -3.94 -12.75
C VAL A 169 -23.87 -5.01 -13.24
N ARG A 170 -24.29 -5.86 -14.20
CA ARG A 170 -23.51 -6.96 -14.79
C ARG A 170 -22.08 -6.58 -15.16
N ASP A 171 -21.89 -5.50 -15.90
CA ASP A 171 -20.55 -5.07 -16.38
C ASP A 171 -19.64 -4.54 -15.25
N ARG A 172 -20.22 -4.31 -14.07
CA ARG A 172 -19.55 -3.76 -12.88
C ARG A 172 -19.45 -4.77 -11.74
N LEU A 173 -20.18 -5.88 -11.78
CA LEU A 173 -20.19 -6.90 -10.75
C LEU A 173 -18.87 -7.67 -10.75
N LEU A 174 -18.12 -7.58 -9.65
CA LEU A 174 -16.86 -8.29 -9.49
C LEU A 174 -17.06 -9.72 -8.97
N THR A 175 -17.94 -9.87 -7.99
CA THR A 175 -18.27 -11.15 -7.36
C THR A 175 -19.47 -10.97 -6.42
N VAL A 176 -20.14 -12.07 -6.09
CA VAL A 176 -21.01 -12.17 -4.91
C VAL A 176 -20.31 -13.01 -3.86
N VAL A 177 -20.35 -12.55 -2.60
CA VAL A 177 -19.62 -13.16 -1.48
C VAL A 177 -20.59 -13.44 -0.35
N ARG A 178 -20.50 -14.63 0.23
CA ARG A 178 -21.25 -14.98 1.43
C ARG A 178 -20.51 -14.53 2.68
N ILE A 179 -21.19 -13.80 3.57
CA ILE A 179 -20.62 -13.33 4.83
C ILE A 179 -21.33 -14.01 6.01
N THR A 180 -20.78 -15.15 6.44
CA THR A 180 -21.30 -15.92 7.57
C THR A 180 -20.59 -15.63 8.88
N GLU A 181 -19.26 -15.62 8.88
CA GLU A 181 -18.44 -15.62 10.10
C GLU A 181 -17.15 -14.81 9.92
N LYS A 182 -16.51 -14.45 11.03
CA LYS A 182 -15.16 -13.86 11.04
C LYS A 182 -14.17 -14.85 10.39
N GLN A 183 -13.22 -14.35 9.60
CA GLN A 183 -12.10 -15.12 9.01
C GLN A 183 -12.45 -16.19 7.94
N SER A 184 -13.63 -16.13 7.30
CA SER A 184 -13.96 -17.06 6.22
C SER A 184 -12.99 -16.98 5.02
N ALA A 185 -12.90 -18.07 4.24
CA ALA A 185 -12.09 -18.08 3.02
C ALA A 185 -12.60 -17.06 1.99
N GLU A 186 -13.92 -16.86 1.97
CA GLU A 186 -14.66 -15.90 1.18
C GLU A 186 -14.27 -14.47 1.53
N THR A 187 -14.23 -14.13 2.82
CA THR A 187 -13.78 -12.79 3.28
C THR A 187 -12.31 -12.55 2.92
N ARG A 188 -11.44 -13.55 3.07
CA ARG A 188 -10.02 -13.42 2.63
C ARG A 188 -9.89 -13.18 1.13
N ARG A 189 -10.67 -13.91 0.32
CA ARG A 189 -10.71 -13.71 -1.13
C ARG A 189 -11.24 -12.32 -1.49
N LEU A 190 -12.28 -11.87 -0.82
CA LEU A 190 -12.83 -10.51 -0.97
C LEU A 190 -11.78 -9.45 -0.66
N MET A 191 -11.06 -9.57 0.47
CA MET A 191 -10.01 -8.63 0.83
C MET A 191 -8.86 -8.58 -0.19
N SER A 192 -8.50 -9.73 -0.76
CA SER A 192 -7.48 -9.82 -1.82
C SER A 192 -7.95 -9.14 -3.11
N LEU A 193 -9.23 -9.31 -3.46
CA LEU A 193 -9.86 -8.67 -4.61
C LEU A 193 -9.96 -7.15 -4.43
N LEU A 194 -10.34 -6.66 -3.26
CA LEU A 194 -10.32 -5.23 -2.94
C LEU A 194 -8.91 -4.64 -3.06
N ALA A 195 -7.89 -5.34 -2.56
CA ALA A 195 -6.50 -4.90 -2.70
C ALA A 195 -6.05 -4.82 -4.17
N ALA A 196 -6.60 -5.66 -5.05
CA ALA A 196 -6.28 -5.65 -6.48
C ALA A 196 -7.01 -4.54 -7.25
N GLU A 197 -8.31 -4.37 -7.01
CA GLU A 197 -9.21 -3.53 -7.82
C GLU A 197 -9.20 -2.05 -7.41
N LEU A 198 -8.82 -1.73 -6.17
CA LEU A 198 -8.82 -0.34 -5.71
C LEU A 198 -7.85 0.56 -6.47
N PRO A 199 -8.15 1.86 -6.61
CA PRO A 199 -7.23 2.81 -7.24
C PRO A 199 -5.92 2.90 -6.45
N ASN A 200 -4.81 3.18 -7.13
CA ASN A 200 -3.46 3.20 -6.53
C ASN A 200 -3.36 4.05 -5.25
N GLN A 201 -4.13 5.12 -5.16
CA GLN A 201 -4.21 6.03 -4.01
C GLN A 201 -4.82 5.38 -2.76
N ALA A 202 -5.82 4.51 -2.93
CA ALA A 202 -6.49 3.78 -1.84
C ALA A 202 -5.89 2.39 -1.59
N LYS A 203 -5.23 1.83 -2.61
CA LYS A 203 -4.66 0.48 -2.62
C LYS A 203 -3.70 0.21 -1.46
N ILE A 204 -2.83 1.16 -1.12
CA ILE A 204 -1.88 0.98 -0.01
C ILE A 204 -2.60 0.80 1.33
N GLU A 205 -3.61 1.63 1.61
CA GLU A 205 -4.34 1.53 2.87
C GLU A 205 -5.13 0.22 2.92
N MET A 206 -5.71 -0.18 1.80
CA MET A 206 -6.39 -1.48 1.72
C MET A 206 -5.44 -2.67 1.93
N ILE A 207 -4.25 -2.66 1.34
CA ILE A 207 -3.24 -3.72 1.54
C ILE A 207 -2.81 -3.80 3.01
N ARG A 208 -2.71 -2.65 3.68
CA ARG A 208 -2.43 -2.58 5.11
C ARG A 208 -3.60 -3.18 5.93
N ILE A 209 -4.83 -2.84 5.56
CA ILE A 209 -6.05 -3.31 6.23
C ILE A 209 -6.23 -4.83 6.06
N SER A 210 -6.14 -5.31 4.82
CA SER A 210 -6.39 -6.72 4.46
C SER A 210 -5.34 -7.68 5.00
N ARG A 211 -4.13 -7.20 5.31
CA ARG A 211 -2.94 -8.01 5.61
C ARG A 211 -2.69 -9.10 4.55
N ASP A 212 -3.05 -8.83 3.30
CA ASP A 212 -2.72 -9.72 2.19
C ASP A 212 -1.20 -9.74 2.01
N ARG A 213 -0.57 -10.82 2.49
CA ARG A 213 0.88 -10.98 2.48
C ARG A 213 1.45 -10.96 1.06
N HIS A 214 0.71 -11.43 0.06
CA HIS A 214 1.15 -11.40 -1.33
C HIS A 214 1.16 -9.95 -1.85
N ALA A 215 0.09 -9.20 -1.60
CA ALA A 215 0.02 -7.79 -1.98
C ALA A 215 1.05 -6.92 -1.23
N GLN A 216 1.24 -7.15 0.08
CA GLN A 216 2.26 -6.47 0.89
C GLN A 216 3.67 -6.72 0.34
N LEU A 217 4.01 -7.97 0.02
CA LEU A 217 5.30 -8.34 -0.58
C LEU A 217 5.47 -7.72 -1.97
N HIS A 218 4.42 -7.69 -2.79
CA HIS A 218 4.46 -7.08 -4.11
C HIS A 218 4.81 -5.59 -4.04
N VAL A 219 4.10 -4.83 -3.19
CA VAL A 219 4.38 -3.40 -3.00
C VAL A 219 5.76 -3.18 -2.40
N ALA A 220 6.19 -3.99 -1.42
CA ALA A 220 7.55 -3.91 -0.89
C ALA A 220 8.60 -4.12 -1.98
N GLN A 221 8.43 -5.11 -2.87
CA GLN A 221 9.36 -5.33 -3.99
C GLN A 221 9.37 -4.16 -4.98
N MET A 222 8.22 -3.54 -5.25
CA MET A 222 8.15 -2.33 -6.08
C MET A 222 8.99 -1.20 -5.47
N LEU A 223 8.79 -0.89 -4.19
CA LEU A 223 9.58 0.13 -3.48
C LEU A 223 11.07 -0.18 -3.49
N ILE A 224 11.43 -1.43 -3.24
CA ILE A 224 12.84 -1.87 -3.23
C ILE A 224 13.48 -1.71 -4.60
N LYS A 225 12.81 -2.16 -5.67
CA LYS A 225 13.32 -2.08 -7.05
C LYS A 225 13.51 -0.63 -7.47
N SER A 226 12.50 0.21 -7.25
CA SER A 226 12.54 1.63 -7.61
C SER A 226 13.62 2.39 -6.83
N THR A 227 13.67 2.22 -5.51
CA THR A 227 14.69 2.88 -4.68
C THR A 227 16.10 2.38 -5.05
N THR A 228 16.25 1.08 -5.32
CA THR A 228 17.53 0.50 -5.79
C THR A 228 17.97 1.12 -7.11
N ALA A 229 17.07 1.25 -8.08
CA ALA A 229 17.37 1.81 -9.39
C ALA A 229 17.77 3.29 -9.28
N ILE A 230 17.03 4.08 -8.49
CA ILE A 230 17.34 5.49 -8.25
C ILE A 230 18.70 5.63 -7.55
N CYS A 231 18.95 4.86 -6.48
CA CYS A 231 20.23 4.91 -5.77
C CYS A 231 21.40 4.47 -6.65
N ALA A 232 21.19 3.46 -7.50
CA ALA A 232 22.21 3.01 -8.45
C ALA A 232 22.50 4.07 -9.51
N ALA A 233 21.46 4.73 -10.04
CA ALA A 233 21.61 5.82 -10.97
C ALA A 233 22.39 6.98 -10.34
N ILE A 234 21.94 7.47 -9.17
CA ILE A 234 22.59 8.56 -8.41
C ILE A 234 24.05 8.23 -8.09
N GLY A 235 24.32 7.02 -7.59
CA GLY A 235 25.68 6.58 -7.29
C GLY A 235 26.55 6.40 -8.54
N ALA A 236 25.94 6.26 -9.73
CA ALA A 236 26.64 6.15 -11.00
C ALA A 236 27.00 7.50 -11.63
N GLN A 237 26.71 8.61 -10.96
CA GLN A 237 27.17 9.92 -11.41
C GLN A 237 28.25 10.47 -10.47
N PRO A 238 29.17 11.28 -11.00
CA PRO A 238 30.15 12.02 -10.20
C PRO A 238 29.45 13.19 -9.50
N ILE A 239 28.53 12.87 -8.59
CA ILE A 239 27.76 13.83 -7.83
C ILE A 239 28.53 14.16 -6.54
N PRO A 240 28.72 15.43 -6.17
CA PRO A 240 29.44 15.83 -4.95
C PRO A 240 28.87 15.17 -3.68
N LEU A 241 29.71 14.99 -2.66
CA LEU A 241 29.36 14.41 -1.35
C LEU A 241 28.10 15.00 -0.68
N ALA A 242 27.67 16.20 -1.08
CA ALA A 242 26.45 16.86 -0.62
C ALA A 242 25.15 16.10 -0.94
N ASP A 243 25.19 15.11 -1.84
CA ASP A 243 24.03 14.28 -2.21
C ASP A 243 23.91 12.94 -1.43
N LEU A 244 24.85 12.66 -0.51
CA LEU A 244 24.77 11.54 0.45
C LEU A 244 23.49 11.53 1.32
N PRO A 245 22.97 12.68 1.80
CA PRO A 245 21.72 12.73 2.55
C PRO A 245 20.51 12.24 1.74
N VAL A 246 20.55 12.33 0.41
CA VAL A 246 19.44 11.99 -0.49
C VAL A 246 19.28 10.48 -0.59
N LEU A 247 20.38 9.76 -0.83
CA LEU A 247 20.41 8.30 -0.86
C LEU A 247 19.92 7.72 0.47
N THR A 248 20.37 8.32 1.57
CA THR A 248 19.97 7.91 2.92
C THR A 248 18.49 8.18 3.14
N THR A 249 17.98 9.34 2.70
CA THR A 249 16.56 9.69 2.79
C THR A 249 15.70 8.70 2.00
N LEU A 250 16.10 8.33 0.78
CA LEU A 250 15.41 7.34 -0.05
C LEU A 250 15.38 5.96 0.63
N GLN A 251 16.49 5.52 1.22
CA GLN A 251 16.56 4.26 1.96
C GLN A 251 15.67 4.29 3.21
N VAL A 252 15.67 5.37 3.98
CA VAL A 252 14.82 5.54 5.17
C VAL A 252 13.34 5.57 4.77
N LEU A 253 12.97 6.30 3.70
CA LEU A 253 11.62 6.30 3.16
C LEU A 253 11.18 4.91 2.73
N MET A 254 11.99 4.20 1.94
CA MET A 254 11.70 2.82 1.53
C MET A 254 11.42 1.91 2.73
N VAL A 255 12.28 1.94 3.76
CA VAL A 255 12.10 1.14 4.98
C VAL A 255 10.84 1.57 5.74
N SER A 256 10.60 2.88 5.87
CA SER A 256 9.39 3.42 6.51
C SER A 256 8.11 3.00 5.78
N GLY A 257 8.15 2.96 4.45
CA GLY A 257 7.06 2.48 3.60
C GLY A 257 6.77 0.98 3.79
N ILE A 258 7.81 0.14 3.78
CA ILE A 258 7.68 -1.31 4.05
C ILE A 258 7.11 -1.55 5.45
N MET A 259 7.59 -0.80 6.45
CA MET A 259 7.07 -0.85 7.82
C MET A 259 5.60 -0.44 7.88
N TYR A 260 5.20 0.59 7.13
CA TYR A 260 3.79 1.00 7.10
C TYR A 260 2.87 -0.07 6.52
N ILE A 261 3.27 -0.65 5.40
CA ILE A 261 2.50 -1.69 4.70
C ILE A 261 2.35 -2.93 5.59
N SER A 262 3.26 -3.17 6.54
CA SER A 262 3.17 -4.24 7.52
C SER A 262 2.13 -4.01 8.63
N GLY A 263 1.37 -2.91 8.60
CA GLY A 263 0.40 -2.54 9.63
C GLY A 263 0.97 -1.64 10.73
N ARG A 264 2.30 -1.52 10.86
CA ARG A 264 2.94 -0.65 11.86
C ARG A 264 2.79 0.82 11.49
N GLU A 265 2.91 1.71 12.46
CA GLU A 265 2.87 3.15 12.21
C GLU A 265 4.06 3.65 11.40
N ARG A 266 3.86 4.71 10.61
CA ARG A 266 4.94 5.36 9.87
C ARG A 266 5.88 6.10 10.82
N SER A 267 7.14 5.68 10.83
CA SER A 267 8.20 6.35 11.58
C SER A 267 9.53 6.34 10.81
N LEU A 268 10.04 7.52 10.47
CA LEU A 268 11.38 7.65 9.89
C LEU A 268 12.46 7.37 10.94
N ARG A 269 12.17 7.68 12.21
CA ARG A 269 13.06 7.40 13.32
C ARG A 269 13.28 5.90 13.48
N ALA A 270 12.20 5.12 13.56
CA ALA A 270 12.29 3.67 13.66
C ALA A 270 12.96 3.05 12.42
N ALA A 271 12.66 3.56 11.22
CA ALA A 271 13.33 3.14 10.01
C ALA A 271 14.85 3.43 10.04
N THR A 272 15.25 4.59 10.55
CA THR A 272 16.65 4.99 10.71
C THR A 272 17.37 4.12 11.75
N GLU A 273 16.73 3.88 12.89
CA GLU A 273 17.23 3.00 13.95
C GLU A 273 17.40 1.56 13.44
N PHE A 274 16.44 1.06 12.65
CA PHE A 274 16.55 -0.25 11.99
C PHE A 274 17.75 -0.31 11.03
N ILE A 275 17.91 0.66 10.14
CA ILE A 275 19.05 0.74 9.21
C ILE A 275 20.38 0.81 9.98
N ALA A 276 20.43 1.59 11.06
CA ALA A 276 21.60 1.69 11.93
C ALA A 276 21.92 0.33 12.59
N ALA A 277 20.91 -0.38 13.09
CA ALA A 277 21.07 -1.69 13.72
C ALA A 277 21.56 -2.78 12.75
N LEU A 278 21.22 -2.68 11.46
CA LEU A 278 21.81 -3.52 10.42
C LEU A 278 23.32 -3.27 10.22
N GLY A 279 23.83 -2.15 10.74
CA GLY A 279 25.21 -1.70 10.55
C GLY A 279 25.42 -0.96 9.22
N ALA A 280 24.34 -0.52 8.56
CA ALA A 280 24.45 0.21 7.29
C ALA A 280 24.97 1.65 7.48
N ASN A 281 24.67 2.29 8.62
CA ASN A 281 25.14 3.66 8.94
C ASN A 281 26.50 3.71 9.66
N VAL A 282 27.00 2.59 10.18
CA VAL A 282 28.29 2.51 10.89
C VAL A 282 29.48 2.83 9.96
N GLY A 283 29.24 2.85 8.64
CA GLY A 283 30.21 3.28 7.65
C GLY A 283 30.41 4.79 7.53
N VAL A 284 29.50 5.67 8.01
CA VAL A 284 29.64 7.12 7.75
C VAL A 284 30.93 7.69 8.38
N GLY A 285 31.27 7.28 9.61
CA GLY A 285 32.50 7.73 10.28
C GLY A 285 33.81 7.15 9.71
N MET A 286 33.80 5.91 9.18
CA MET A 286 34.99 5.25 8.61
C MET A 286 35.16 5.56 7.11
N LEU A 287 34.06 5.71 6.36
CA LEU A 287 34.07 6.05 4.92
C LEU A 287 34.49 7.50 4.69
N LEU A 288 34.12 8.43 5.59
CA LEU A 288 34.59 9.82 5.55
C LEU A 288 36.10 9.95 5.77
N ARG A 289 36.74 8.99 6.47
CA ARG A 289 38.19 9.00 6.73
C ARG A 289 39.01 8.20 5.71
N GLU A 290 38.52 7.04 5.24
CA GLU A 290 39.28 6.11 4.38
C GLU A 290 38.63 5.81 3.00
N GLY A 291 37.33 6.05 2.86
CA GLY A 291 36.55 5.67 1.67
C GLY A 291 36.76 6.57 0.46
N THR A 292 36.92 7.88 0.67
CA THR A 292 37.14 8.86 -0.39
C THR A 292 38.42 8.56 -1.18
N ARG A 293 39.48 8.11 -0.49
CA ARG A 293 40.78 7.76 -1.08
C ARG A 293 40.77 6.39 -1.76
N ALA A 294 39.95 5.45 -1.28
CA ALA A 294 39.75 4.15 -1.92
C ALA A 294 38.91 4.27 -3.20
N MET A 295 37.81 5.03 -3.18
CA MET A 295 36.93 5.24 -4.35
C MET A 295 37.65 5.97 -5.50
N LEU A 296 38.57 6.90 -5.18
CA LEU A 296 39.42 7.60 -6.16
C LEU A 296 40.49 6.72 -6.82
N LYS A 297 40.82 5.56 -6.24
CA LYS A 297 41.92 4.68 -6.70
C LYS A 297 41.47 3.58 -7.70
N PHE A 298 40.18 3.35 -7.88
CA PHE A 298 39.66 2.22 -8.67
C PHE A 298 39.45 2.53 -10.17
N PHE A 299 40.47 3.10 -10.82
CA PHE A 299 40.56 3.41 -12.27
C PHE A 299 39.84 4.70 -12.75
N PRO A 300 40.56 5.62 -13.42
CA PRO A 300 39.94 6.75 -14.10
C PRO A 300 39.03 6.24 -15.23
N GLY A 301 37.73 6.57 -15.15
CA GLY A 301 36.71 6.22 -16.15
C GLY A 301 35.63 5.22 -15.70
N TRP A 302 35.95 4.29 -14.77
CA TRP A 302 35.02 3.23 -14.32
C TRP A 302 34.45 3.42 -12.90
N GLY A 303 35.07 4.30 -12.10
CA GLY A 303 34.72 4.51 -10.70
C GLY A 303 33.22 4.82 -10.47
N ASN A 304 32.61 5.62 -11.34
CA ASN A 304 31.20 5.99 -11.20
C ASN A 304 30.28 4.76 -11.31
N VAL A 305 30.48 3.88 -12.31
CA VAL A 305 29.62 2.70 -12.50
C VAL A 305 29.71 1.75 -11.30
N VAL A 306 30.90 1.55 -10.75
CA VAL A 306 31.12 0.74 -9.54
C VAL A 306 30.43 1.36 -8.33
N CYS A 307 30.54 2.67 -8.14
CA CYS A 307 29.82 3.40 -7.08
C CYS A 307 28.30 3.21 -7.17
N GLY A 308 27.74 3.31 -8.38
CA GLY A 308 26.31 3.05 -8.63
C GLY A 308 25.90 1.62 -8.29
N MET A 309 26.70 0.63 -8.71
CA MET A 309 26.44 -0.77 -8.38
C MET A 309 26.48 -1.03 -6.86
N VAL A 310 27.46 -0.47 -6.15
CA VAL A 310 27.57 -0.59 -4.69
C VAL A 310 26.39 0.07 -3.98
N ALA A 311 26.01 1.28 -4.40
CA ALA A 311 24.86 2.00 -3.87
C ALA A 311 23.56 1.19 -4.07
N GLY A 312 23.31 0.69 -5.27
CA GLY A 312 22.16 -0.16 -5.58
C GLY A 312 22.14 -1.47 -4.79
N ALA A 313 23.28 -2.16 -4.69
CA ALA A 313 23.38 -3.40 -3.93
C ALA A 313 23.12 -3.18 -2.43
N GLY A 314 23.63 -2.09 -1.86
CA GLY A 314 23.38 -1.69 -0.48
C GLY A 314 21.90 -1.41 -0.22
N THR A 315 21.27 -0.58 -1.06
CA THR A 315 19.84 -0.25 -0.96
C THR A 315 18.97 -1.50 -1.05
N TYR A 316 19.25 -2.39 -2.01
CA TYR A 316 18.50 -3.64 -2.14
C TYR A 316 18.62 -4.54 -0.90
N ALA A 317 19.84 -4.65 -0.35
CA ALA A 317 20.07 -5.47 0.84
C ALA A 317 19.33 -4.93 2.07
N ILE A 318 19.29 -3.61 2.24
CA ILE A 318 18.49 -2.94 3.29
C ILE A 318 17.01 -3.26 3.09
N GLY A 319 16.51 -3.11 1.86
CA GLY A 319 15.12 -3.40 1.50
C GLY A 319 14.71 -4.84 1.81
N ARG A 320 15.54 -5.82 1.43
CA ARG A 320 15.31 -7.24 1.73
C ARG A 320 15.28 -7.53 3.22
N ALA A 321 16.19 -6.92 3.99
CA ALA A 321 16.19 -7.06 5.44
C ALA A 321 14.92 -6.45 6.07
N ALA A 322 14.46 -5.30 5.57
CA ALA A 322 13.22 -4.68 6.00
C ALA A 322 12.00 -5.57 5.70
N THR A 323 11.91 -6.17 4.51
CA THR A 323 10.85 -7.14 4.20
C THR A 323 10.85 -8.32 5.18
N THR A 324 12.01 -8.92 5.43
CA THR A 324 12.13 -10.05 6.35
C THR A 324 11.77 -9.69 7.79
N TYR A 325 12.15 -8.49 8.25
CA TYR A 325 11.82 -8.05 9.61
C TYR A 325 10.35 -7.64 9.77
N PHE A 326 9.83 -6.79 8.87
CA PHE A 326 8.52 -6.16 9.04
C PHE A 326 7.37 -7.01 8.48
N LEU A 327 7.55 -7.68 7.34
CA LEU A 327 6.49 -8.45 6.67
C LEU A 327 6.56 -9.95 6.98
N GLU A 328 7.77 -10.50 7.16
CA GLU A 328 7.91 -11.93 7.47
C GLU A 328 7.89 -12.23 8.97
N GLY A 329 8.01 -11.20 9.82
CA GLY A 329 7.99 -11.31 11.27
C GLY A 329 9.28 -11.89 11.87
N ALA A 330 10.37 -11.92 11.11
CA ALA A 330 11.64 -12.46 11.57
C ALA A 330 12.33 -11.55 12.60
N SER A 331 13.25 -12.11 13.37
CA SER A 331 14.06 -11.37 14.33
C SER A 331 15.02 -10.39 13.64
N LEU A 332 15.47 -9.37 14.39
CA LEU A 332 16.47 -8.42 13.90
C LEU A 332 17.79 -9.12 13.51
N LYS A 333 18.13 -10.23 14.17
CA LYS A 333 19.30 -11.07 13.85
C LYS A 333 19.19 -11.70 12.46
N GLU A 334 18.02 -12.27 12.14
CA GLU A 334 17.75 -12.87 10.83
C GLU A 334 17.68 -11.82 9.72
N ALA A 335 17.11 -10.64 10.02
CA ALA A 335 17.13 -9.50 9.11
C ALA A 335 18.58 -9.05 8.79
N LYS A 336 19.45 -9.00 9.80
CA LYS A 336 20.88 -8.70 9.63
C LYS A 336 21.62 -9.77 8.82
N GLN A 337 21.30 -11.05 9.01
CA GLN A 337 21.85 -12.13 8.18
C GLN A 337 21.40 -12.00 6.72
N THR A 338 20.12 -11.70 6.49
CA THR A 338 19.55 -11.46 5.16
C THR A 338 20.21 -10.27 4.46
N TYR A 339 20.45 -9.17 5.18
CA TYR A 339 21.23 -8.02 4.71
C TYR A 339 22.62 -8.44 4.24
N LEU A 340 23.40 -9.12 5.10
CA LEU A 340 24.77 -9.54 4.78
C LEU A 340 24.83 -10.51 3.60
N LYS A 341 23.91 -11.49 3.53
CA LYS A 341 23.82 -12.46 2.44
C LYS A 341 23.47 -11.78 1.11
N SER A 342 22.49 -10.87 1.13
CA SER A 342 22.04 -10.14 -0.07
C SER A 342 23.13 -9.21 -0.60
N ARG A 343 23.85 -8.52 0.30
CA ARG A 343 24.98 -7.65 -0.05
C ARG A 343 26.10 -8.42 -0.75
N ARG A 344 26.47 -9.60 -0.21
CA ARG A 344 27.52 -10.47 -0.79
C ARG A 344 27.12 -11.09 -2.13
N LYS A 345 25.86 -11.54 -2.28
CA LYS A 345 25.39 -12.19 -3.52
C LYS A 345 25.47 -11.24 -4.72
N ARG A 346 25.09 -9.97 -4.53
CA ARG A 346 25.12 -8.95 -5.59
C ARG A 346 26.50 -8.33 -5.79
N SER A 347 27.32 -8.19 -4.75
CA SER A 347 28.71 -7.72 -4.92
C SER A 347 29.56 -8.68 -5.77
N ARG A 348 29.31 -10.00 -5.67
CA ARG A 348 29.96 -11.01 -6.52
C ARG A 348 29.58 -10.93 -8.00
N HIS A 349 28.38 -10.42 -8.32
CA HIS A 349 27.96 -10.17 -9.70
C HIS A 349 28.43 -8.79 -10.22
N ALA A 350 28.95 -7.92 -9.34
CA ALA A 350 29.35 -6.55 -9.66
C ALA A 350 30.85 -6.40 -9.99
N LEU A 351 31.65 -7.45 -9.76
CA LEU A 351 33.04 -7.52 -10.20
C LEU A 351 33.07 -8.29 -11.53
N PRO A 352 33.64 -7.74 -12.63
CA PRO A 352 33.91 -8.55 -13.80
C PRO A 352 34.80 -9.73 -13.36
N ALA A 353 34.47 -10.94 -13.84
CA ALA A 353 35.37 -12.07 -13.68
C ALA A 353 36.70 -11.69 -14.34
N HIS A 354 37.77 -11.71 -13.55
CA HIS A 354 39.12 -11.60 -14.08
C HIS A 354 39.41 -12.88 -14.86
N GLU A 355 39.46 -12.78 -16.18
CA GLU A 355 40.34 -13.59 -17.04
C GLU A 355 41.41 -12.69 -17.62
#